data_AF-A0A7I4YW55-F1
#
_entry.id   AF-A0A7I4YW55-F1
#
_cell.length_a   1.000
_cell.length_b   1.000
_cell.length_c   1.000
_cell.angle_alpha   90.00
_cell.angle_beta   90.00
_cell.angle_gamma   90.00
#
_symmetry.space_group_name_H-M   'P 1'
#
loop_
_entity.id
_entity.type
_entity.pdbx_description
1 polymer ?
#
loop_
_entity_poly.entity_id
_entity_poly.type
_entity_poly.pdbx_seq_one_letter_code
_entity_poly.pdbx_strand_id
1 'polypeptide(L)'
;MLFYRIVIRKDRRPSILQLLLAECTAKAIFKQLQIPLRTVYNDVNKYKETGTMEGKPKNGKPKSATTKEIVKIIREKIAATLVGISARSVGRIVTSHLRLRSYKIRKAHMLTKRMKKTRFKRFRERLKRFSQARHSDILFTDECLFSTDQFLNT
;
A
#
# COMPACT_ATOMS: atom_id res chain seq x y z
N MET A 1 -38.27 -33.23 -1.56
CA MET A 1 -36.81 -33.48 -1.53
C MET A 1 -36.14 -32.63 -2.60
N LEU A 2 -35.47 -31.55 -2.21
CA LEU A 2 -34.79 -30.64 -3.13
C LEU A 2 -33.39 -31.18 -3.44
N PHE A 3 -33.22 -31.83 -4.60
CA PHE A 3 -31.90 -32.18 -5.13
C PHE A 3 -31.26 -30.91 -5.69
N TYR A 4 -30.39 -30.28 -4.90
CA TYR A 4 -29.51 -29.24 -5.41
C TYR A 4 -28.54 -29.89 -6.41
N ARG A 5 -28.74 -29.64 -7.71
CA ARG A 5 -27.75 -29.94 -8.75
C ARG A 5 -26.55 -29.03 -8.51
N ILE A 6 -25.54 -29.55 -7.82
CA ILE A 6 -24.29 -28.84 -7.52
C ILE A 6 -23.60 -28.56 -8.86
N VAL A 7 -23.79 -27.35 -9.37
CA VAL A 7 -22.99 -26.80 -10.46
C VAL A 7 -21.55 -26.81 -9.97
N ILE A 8 -20.68 -27.58 -10.64
CA ILE A 8 -19.25 -27.63 -10.34
C ILE A 8 -18.70 -26.22 -10.53
N ARG A 9 -18.51 -25.49 -9.43
CA ARG A 9 -17.79 -24.21 -9.45
C ARG A 9 -16.35 -24.52 -9.86
N LYS A 10 -15.71 -23.56 -10.54
CA LYS A 10 -14.30 -23.61 -10.99
C LYS A 10 -13.32 -24.04 -9.87
N ASP A 11 -13.72 -23.86 -8.61
CA ASP A 11 -13.00 -24.30 -7.43
C ASP A 11 -13.64 -25.57 -6.83
N ARG A 12 -12.86 -26.66 -6.76
CA ARG A 12 -13.32 -28.01 -6.37
C ARG A 12 -13.40 -28.21 -4.85
N ARG A 13 -12.57 -27.50 -4.10
CA ARG A 13 -12.42 -27.60 -2.64
C ARG A 13 -13.69 -27.26 -1.83
N PRO A 14 -14.46 -26.19 -2.14
CA PRO A 14 -15.69 -25.89 -1.39
C PRO A 14 -16.76 -26.98 -1.55
N SER A 15 -16.88 -27.60 -2.73
CA SER A 15 -17.83 -28.69 -2.94
C SER A 15 -17.44 -29.95 -2.16
N ILE A 16 -16.15 -30.27 -2.06
CA ILE A 16 -15.66 -31.37 -1.23
C ILE A 16 -15.92 -31.07 0.25
N LEU A 17 -15.67 -29.83 0.70
CA LEU A 17 -15.90 -29.41 2.08
C LEU A 17 -17.38 -29.52 2.48
N GLN A 18 -18.30 -29.08 1.61
CA GLN A 18 -19.74 -29.17 1.85
C GLN A 18 -20.19 -30.63 2.00
N LEU A 19 -19.69 -31.53 1.16
CA LEU A 19 -20.02 -32.95 1.24
C LEU A 19 -19.38 -33.64 2.45
N LEU A 20 -18.19 -33.19 2.87
CA LEU A 20 -17.55 -33.68 4.08
C LEU A 20 -18.29 -33.24 5.35
N LEU A 21 -18.80 -32.01 5.39
CA LEU A 21 -19.68 -31.52 6.47
C LEU A 21 -21.02 -32.27 6.50
N ALA A 22 -21.49 -32.74 5.35
CA ALA A 22 -22.65 -33.63 5.23
C ALA A 22 -22.30 -35.12 5.50
N GLU A 23 -21.14 -35.40 6.11
CA GLU A 23 -20.65 -36.72 6.51
C GLU A 23 -20.56 -37.77 5.37
N CYS A 24 -20.45 -37.31 4.12
CA CYS A 24 -20.31 -38.21 2.99
C CYS A 24 -18.94 -38.90 2.97
N THR A 25 -18.91 -40.19 2.64
CA THR A 25 -17.64 -40.92 2.46
C THR A 25 -16.87 -40.43 1.23
N ALA A 26 -15.54 -40.51 1.25
CA ALA A 26 -14.68 -40.06 0.15
C ALA A 26 -15.02 -40.74 -1.20
N LYS A 27 -15.48 -42.00 -1.18
CA LYS A 27 -15.96 -42.71 -2.38
C LYS A 27 -17.28 -42.14 -2.92
N ALA A 28 -18.17 -41.70 -2.05
CA ALA A 28 -19.42 -41.04 -2.45
C ALA A 28 -19.13 -39.67 -3.10
N ILE A 29 -18.21 -38.90 -2.51
CA ILE A 29 -17.75 -37.62 -3.05
C ILE A 29 -17.13 -37.80 -4.45
N PHE A 30 -16.31 -38.84 -4.63
CA PHE A 30 -15.76 -39.22 -5.93
C PHE A 30 -16.86 -39.48 -6.97
N LYS A 31 -17.85 -40.31 -6.64
CA LYS A 31 -18.96 -40.65 -7.55
C LYS A 31 -19.79 -39.43 -7.92
N GLN A 32 -20.01 -38.53 -6.96
CA GLN A 32 -20.88 -37.37 -7.12
C GLN A 32 -20.20 -36.22 -7.86
N LEU A 33 -18.92 -35.95 -7.59
CA LEU A 33 -18.18 -34.83 -8.20
C LEU A 33 -17.32 -35.25 -9.41
N GLN A 34 -17.14 -36.54 -9.68
CA GLN A 34 -16.27 -37.07 -10.74
C GLN A 34 -14.82 -36.54 -10.68
N ILE A 35 -14.30 -36.30 -9.48
CA ILE A 35 -12.93 -35.85 -9.21
C ILE A 35 -12.07 -37.06 -8.87
N PRO A 36 -10.79 -37.17 -9.29
CA PRO A 36 -9.92 -38.28 -8.90
C PRO A 36 -9.89 -38.54 -7.39
N LEU A 37 -10.01 -39.81 -7.01
CA LEU A 37 -10.12 -40.23 -5.60
C LEU A 37 -8.91 -39.78 -4.76
N ARG A 38 -7.71 -39.75 -5.37
CA ARG A 38 -6.49 -39.23 -4.74
C ARG A 38 -6.61 -37.76 -4.32
N THR A 39 -7.23 -36.92 -5.14
CA THR A 39 -7.45 -35.51 -4.82
C THR A 39 -8.41 -35.37 -3.65
N VAL A 40 -9.51 -36.16 -3.64
CA VAL A 40 -10.46 -36.18 -2.53
C VAL A 40 -9.76 -36.58 -1.24
N TYR A 41 -8.99 -37.67 -1.23
CA TYR A 41 -8.23 -38.08 -0.02
C TYR A 41 -7.23 -37.02 0.44
N ASN A 42 -6.49 -36.39 -0.48
CA ASN A 42 -5.53 -35.34 -0.11
C ASN A 42 -6.22 -34.14 0.55
N ASP A 43 -7.35 -33.68 -0.01
CA ASP A 43 -8.11 -32.56 0.55
C ASP A 43 -8.76 -32.95 1.89
N VAL A 44 -9.31 -34.16 2.02
CA VAL A 44 -9.88 -34.68 3.28
C VAL A 44 -8.81 -34.76 4.38
N ASN A 45 -7.66 -35.35 4.08
CA ASN A 45 -6.56 -35.49 5.05
C ASN A 45 -6.04 -34.11 5.47
N LYS A 46 -5.86 -33.20 4.51
CA LYS A 46 -5.47 -31.83 4.79
C LYS A 46 -6.48 -31.12 5.72
N TYR A 47 -7.78 -31.30 5.48
CA TYR A 47 -8.81 -30.72 6.36
C TYR A 47 -8.76 -31.31 7.77
N LYS A 48 -8.55 -32.61 7.91
CA LYS A 48 -8.34 -33.25 9.22
C LYS A 48 -7.11 -32.71 9.95
N GLU A 49 -6.04 -32.41 9.23
CA GLU A 49 -4.79 -31.89 9.80
C GLU A 49 -4.84 -30.39 10.15
N THR A 50 -5.41 -29.57 9.26
CA THR A 50 -5.31 -28.09 9.34
C THR A 50 -6.64 -27.41 9.70
N GLY A 51 -7.76 -28.13 9.66
CA GLY A 51 -9.12 -27.58 9.83
C GLY A 51 -9.57 -26.65 8.70
N THR A 52 -8.75 -26.46 7.66
CA THR A 52 -9.00 -25.52 6.58
C THR A 52 -8.70 -26.14 5.22
N MET A 53 -9.56 -25.84 4.23
CA MET A 53 -9.37 -26.26 2.84
C MET A 53 -8.56 -25.24 2.02
N GLU A 54 -8.23 -24.07 2.58
CA GLU A 54 -7.49 -23.01 1.90
C GLU A 54 -6.10 -23.45 1.47
N GLY A 55 -5.66 -23.03 0.27
CA GLY A 55 -4.33 -23.36 -0.23
C GLY A 55 -3.23 -22.81 0.68
N LYS A 56 -2.14 -23.57 0.88
CA LYS A 56 -0.96 -23.04 1.56
C LYS A 56 -0.42 -21.84 0.78
N PRO A 57 0.01 -20.75 1.45
CA PRO A 57 0.65 -19.64 0.77
C PRO A 57 1.89 -20.15 0.06
N LYS A 58 2.07 -19.78 -1.21
CA LYS A 58 3.24 -20.17 -1.98
C LYS A 58 4.45 -19.35 -1.53
N ASN A 59 5.55 -20.02 -1.24
CA ASN A 59 6.83 -19.34 -1.04
C ASN A 59 7.31 -18.78 -2.37
N GLY A 60 7.47 -17.46 -2.44
CA GLY A 60 8.06 -16.77 -3.59
C GLY A 60 9.58 -16.70 -3.51
N LYS A 61 10.21 -16.25 -4.60
CA LYS A 61 11.65 -15.97 -4.63
C LYS A 61 12.00 -14.83 -3.66
N PRO A 62 13.10 -14.91 -2.88
CA PRO A 62 13.54 -13.81 -2.02
C PRO A 62 13.86 -12.56 -2.84
N LYS A 63 13.48 -11.38 -2.31
CA LYS A 63 13.68 -10.09 -2.98
C LYS A 63 15.06 -9.53 -2.65
N SER A 64 15.94 -9.42 -3.65
CA SER A 64 17.29 -8.86 -3.50
C SER A 64 17.30 -7.32 -3.42
N ALA A 65 16.49 -6.64 -4.25
CA ALA A 65 16.49 -5.18 -4.32
C ALA A 65 15.76 -4.47 -3.15
N THR A 66 15.20 -5.21 -2.19
CA THR A 66 14.34 -4.65 -1.13
C THR A 66 14.81 -5.08 0.25
N THR A 67 16.13 -5.14 0.44
CA THR A 67 16.70 -5.30 1.78
C THR A 67 16.44 -4.05 2.62
N LYS A 68 16.42 -4.21 3.94
CA LYS A 68 16.14 -3.11 4.89
C LYS A 68 17.15 -1.95 4.73
N GLU A 69 18.41 -2.29 4.46
CA GLU A 69 19.49 -1.32 4.23
C GLU A 69 19.23 -0.47 2.98
N ILE A 70 18.88 -1.09 1.87
CA ILE A 70 18.52 -0.39 0.63
C ILE A 70 17.32 0.53 0.86
N VAL A 71 16.29 0.05 1.55
CA VAL A 71 15.10 0.86 1.86
C VAL A 71 15.47 2.06 2.72
N LYS A 72 16.39 1.89 3.69
CA LYS A 72 16.91 2.99 4.51
C LYS A 72 17.67 4.01 3.66
N ILE A 73 18.56 3.55 2.79
CA ILE A 73 19.33 4.43 1.89
C ILE A 73 18.39 5.23 0.98
N ILE A 74 17.39 4.59 0.36
CA ILE A 74 16.42 5.26 -0.52
C ILE A 74 15.57 6.28 0.24
N ARG A 75 15.25 6.01 1.52
CA ARG A 75 14.52 6.96 2.37
C ARG A 75 15.32 8.23 2.66
N GLU A 76 16.63 8.09 2.88
CA GLU A 76 17.52 9.21 3.19
C GLU A 76 17.97 9.98 1.93
N LYS A 77 18.27 9.24 0.86
CA LYS A 77 18.75 9.77 -0.41
C LYS A 77 17.86 9.19 -1.50
N ILE A 78 16.90 9.99 -1.99
CA ILE A 78 16.00 9.61 -3.08
C ILE A 78 16.79 9.59 -4.40
N ALA A 79 17.72 8.64 -4.55
CA ALA A 79 18.60 8.54 -5.70
C ALA A 79 18.94 7.08 -5.99
N ALA A 80 18.43 6.56 -7.11
CA ALA A 80 18.70 5.20 -7.59
C ALA A 80 20.17 4.98 -7.98
N THR A 81 20.83 6.05 -8.45
CA THR A 81 22.22 6.03 -8.92
C THR A 81 23.21 5.63 -7.83
N LEU A 82 22.91 5.91 -6.56
CA LEU A 82 23.81 5.62 -5.44
C LEU A 82 23.85 4.15 -5.05
N VAL A 83 22.82 3.37 -5.42
CA VAL A 83 22.63 2.01 -4.90
C VAL A 83 22.76 0.95 -6.00
N GLY A 84 23.02 1.35 -7.25
CA GLY A 84 23.10 0.41 -8.39
C GLY A 84 21.78 -0.28 -8.69
N ILE A 85 20.65 0.30 -8.25
CA ILE A 85 19.32 -0.28 -8.41
C ILE A 85 18.61 0.38 -9.58
N SER A 86 17.85 -0.40 -10.36
CA SER A 86 17.02 0.17 -11.41
C SER A 86 16.00 1.18 -10.86
N ALA A 87 15.78 2.26 -11.62
CA ALA A 87 14.81 3.31 -11.25
C ALA A 87 13.41 2.74 -10.98
N ARG A 88 13.01 1.68 -11.70
CA ARG A 88 11.72 0.99 -11.50
C ARG A 88 11.62 0.35 -10.12
N SER A 89 12.68 -0.30 -9.65
CA SER A 89 12.71 -0.91 -8.32
C SER A 89 12.70 0.16 -7.23
N VAL A 90 13.40 1.28 -7.42
CA VAL A 90 13.33 2.42 -6.50
C VAL A 90 11.91 2.99 -6.44
N GLY A 91 11.26 3.19 -7.60
CA GLY A 91 9.86 3.64 -7.65
C GLY A 91 8.94 2.72 -6.86
N ARG A 92 9.06 1.39 -7.04
CA ARG A 92 8.31 0.41 -6.24
C ARG A 92 8.59 0.53 -4.74
N ILE A 93 9.85 0.69 -4.34
CA ILE A 93 10.21 0.84 -2.92
C ILE A 93 9.57 2.10 -2.34
N VAL A 94 9.64 3.22 -3.05
CA VAL A 94 9.03 4.50 -2.64
C VAL A 94 7.52 4.35 -2.47
N THR A 95 6.82 3.74 -3.43
CA THR A 95 5.36 3.63 -3.39
C THR A 95 4.85 2.52 -2.47
N SER A 96 5.46 1.33 -2.47
CA SER A 96 4.93 0.16 -1.75
C SER A 96 5.50 0.01 -0.34
N HIS A 97 6.80 0.27 -0.15
CA HIS A 97 7.47 0.08 1.14
C HIS A 97 7.47 1.35 1.98
N LEU A 98 7.80 2.50 1.38
CA LEU A 98 7.82 3.79 2.08
C LEU A 98 6.45 4.48 2.07
N ARG A 99 5.52 4.03 1.21
CA ARG A 99 4.19 4.64 1.03
C ARG A 99 4.24 6.14 0.76
N LEU A 100 5.28 6.58 0.06
CA LEU A 100 5.48 7.98 -0.31
C LEU A 100 4.91 8.23 -1.70
N ARG A 101 4.41 9.44 -1.90
CA ARG A 101 3.97 9.95 -3.21
C ARG A 101 4.91 11.07 -3.65
N SER A 102 5.28 11.05 -4.92
CA SER A 102 6.02 12.18 -5.51
C SER A 102 5.08 13.37 -5.66
N TYR A 103 5.43 14.47 -5.00
CA TYR A 103 4.81 15.77 -5.22
C TYR A 103 5.61 16.55 -6.26
N LYS A 104 4.93 17.45 -6.98
CA LYS A 104 5.61 18.40 -7.87
C LYS A 104 6.53 19.29 -7.04
N ILE A 105 7.81 19.28 -7.35
CA ILE A 105 8.80 20.16 -6.71
C ILE A 105 8.45 21.59 -7.13
N ARG A 106 8.08 22.43 -6.16
CA ARG A 106 7.91 23.87 -6.37
C ARG A 106 9.25 24.56 -6.15
N LYS A 107 9.63 25.44 -7.08
CA LYS A 107 10.78 26.33 -6.86
C LYS A 107 10.45 27.23 -5.68
N ALA A 108 11.35 27.28 -4.70
CA ALA A 108 11.24 28.16 -3.55
C ALA A 108 12.54 28.96 -3.43
N HIS A 109 12.46 30.13 -2.79
CA HIS A 109 13.65 30.94 -2.55
C HIS A 109 14.63 30.21 -1.62
N MET A 110 15.89 30.10 -2.06
CA MET A 110 16.95 29.42 -1.30
C MET A 110 17.38 30.27 -0.11
N LEU A 111 17.01 29.86 1.10
CA LEU A 111 17.32 30.62 2.32
C LEU A 111 18.77 30.41 2.76
N THR A 112 19.51 31.51 2.87
CA THR A 112 20.84 31.53 3.51
C THR A 112 20.75 31.33 5.03
N LYS A 113 21.85 30.94 5.68
CA LYS A 113 21.90 30.76 7.14
C LYS A 113 21.45 32.03 7.90
N ARG A 114 21.89 33.21 7.44
CA ARG A 114 21.49 34.51 8.01
C ARG A 114 19.99 34.72 7.91
N MET A 115 19.39 34.48 6.75
CA MET A 115 17.94 34.64 6.54
C MET A 115 17.13 33.69 7.43
N LYS A 116 17.58 32.44 7.60
CA LYS A 116 16.94 31.49 8.53
C LYS A 116 16.94 32.02 9.96
N LYS A 117 18.08 32.54 10.44
CA LYS A 117 18.20 33.12 11.79
C LYS A 117 17.27 34.32 11.97
N THR A 118 17.23 35.24 11.02
CA THR A 118 16.35 36.42 11.06
C THR A 118 14.87 36.01 11.03
N ARG A 119 14.48 35.07 10.16
CA ARG A 119 13.10 34.56 10.11
C ARG A 119 12.69 33.90 11.43
N PHE A 120 13.57 33.10 12.02
CA PHE A 120 13.30 32.44 13.31
C PHE A 120 13.10 33.44 14.45
N LYS A 121 13.96 34.48 14.52
CA LYS A 121 13.81 35.57 15.51
C LYS A 121 12.46 36.29 15.34
N ARG A 122 12.16 36.75 14.12
CA ARG A 122 10.88 37.43 13.80
C ARG A 122 9.66 36.55 14.05
N PHE A 123 9.77 35.23 13.86
CA PHE A 123 8.68 34.29 14.15
C PHE A 123 8.43 34.20 15.66
N ARG A 124 9.48 34.04 16.47
CA ARG A 124 9.37 34.00 17.93
C ARG A 124 8.79 35.30 18.50
N GLU A 125 9.21 36.44 18.00
CA GLU A 125 8.67 37.75 18.40
C GLU A 125 7.19 37.88 18.02
N ARG A 126 6.81 37.49 16.80
CA ARG A 126 5.41 37.47 16.38
C ARG A 126 4.55 36.53 17.22
N LEU A 127 5.03 35.33 17.54
CA LEU A 127 4.31 34.40 18.41
C LEU A 127 4.04 35.01 19.80
N LYS A 128 5.01 35.69 20.40
CA LYS A 128 4.82 36.37 21.71
C LYS A 128 3.79 37.50 21.62
N ARG A 129 3.82 38.28 20.55
CA ARG A 129 2.85 39.37 20.35
C ARG A 129 1.44 38.80 20.15
N PHE A 130 1.31 37.71 19.40
CA PHE A 130 0.02 37.09 19.11
C PHE A 130 -0.49 36.17 20.21
N SER A 131 0.33 35.74 21.17
CA SER A 131 -0.17 34.94 22.30
C SER A 131 -1.13 35.71 23.21
N GLN A 132 -1.10 37.05 23.17
CA GLN A 132 -1.97 37.92 23.97
C GLN A 132 -3.07 38.59 23.15
N ALA A 133 -2.98 38.58 21.81
CA ALA A 133 -3.92 39.26 20.93
C ALA A 133 -5.08 38.32 20.54
N ARG A 134 -6.29 38.86 20.39
CA ARG A 134 -7.40 38.11 19.77
C ARG A 134 -7.26 38.18 18.26
N HIS A 135 -7.79 37.19 17.54
CA HIS A 135 -7.74 37.17 16.07
C HIS A 135 -8.37 38.41 15.44
N SER A 136 -9.34 39.03 16.11
CA SER A 136 -10.01 40.27 15.73
C SER A 136 -9.09 41.50 15.73
N ASP A 137 -7.98 41.44 16.46
CA ASP A 137 -7.08 42.59 16.68
C ASP A 137 -5.93 42.60 15.66
N ILE A 138 -5.91 41.63 14.75
CA ILE A 138 -4.81 41.39 13.82
C ILE A 138 -5.32 41.48 12.39
N LEU A 139 -4.97 42.57 11.71
CA LEU A 139 -5.17 42.73 10.27
C LEU A 139 -3.88 42.36 9.54
N PHE A 140 -3.95 41.36 8.67
CA PHE A 140 -2.89 41.05 7.71
C PHE A 140 -3.24 41.67 6.36
N THR A 141 -2.45 42.65 5.92
CA THR A 141 -2.51 43.20 4.57
C THR A 141 -1.30 42.73 3.77
N ASP A 142 -1.51 42.48 2.49
CA ASP A 142 -0.44 42.25 1.53
C ASP A 142 -0.82 42.92 0.21
N GLU A 143 0.17 43.37 -0.53
CA GLU A 143 -0.03 43.93 -1.86
C GLU A 143 0.01 42.79 -2.88
N CYS A 144 -1.05 42.66 -3.66
CA CYS A 144 -1.09 41.70 -4.75
C CYS A 144 -1.12 42.43 -6.09
N LEU A 145 -0.24 42.05 -7.01
CA LEU A 145 -0.26 42.54 -8.38
C LEU A 145 -1.37 41.80 -9.13
N PHE A 146 -2.45 42.50 -9.45
CA PHE A 146 -3.47 42.01 -10.36
C PHE A 146 -3.14 42.50 -11.77
N SER A 147 -2.70 41.59 -12.64
CA SER A 147 -2.52 41.91 -14.06
C SER A 147 -3.89 41.87 -14.76
N THR A 148 -4.20 42.88 -15.56
CA THR A 148 -5.41 42.94 -16.41
C THR A 148 -5.26 42.14 -17.70
N ASP A 149 -4.06 41.62 -17.99
CA ASP A 149 -3.79 40.94 -19.25
C ASP A 149 -4.35 39.51 -19.23
N GLN A 150 -5.08 39.15 -20.28
CA GLN A 150 -5.69 37.85 -20.43
C GLN A 150 -4.61 36.83 -20.84
N PHE A 151 -4.23 35.93 -19.93
CA PHE A 151 -3.32 34.83 -20.26
C PHE A 151 -4.10 33.73 -21.01
N LEU A 152 -3.88 33.63 -22.33
CA LEU A 152 -4.33 32.48 -23.12
C LEU A 152 -3.48 31.27 -22.73
N ASN A 153 -4.10 30.29 -22.08
CA ASN A 153 -3.50 28.97 -21.90
C ASN A 153 -3.54 28.22 -23.24
N THR A 154 -2.53 28.42 -24.07
CA THR A 154 -2.24 27.55 -25.22
C THR A 154 -1.66 26.22 -24.78
#